data_AF-A0A5D3YI62-F1
#
_entry.id   AF-A0A5D3YI62-F1
#
_cell.length_a   1.000
_cell.length_b   1.000
_cell.length_c   1.000
_cell.angle_alpha   90.00
_cell.angle_beta   90.00
_cell.angle_gamma   90.00
#
_symmetry.space_group_name_H-M   'P 1'
#
loop_
_entity.id
_entity.type
_entity.pdbx_description
1 polymer ?
#
loop_
_entity_poly.entity_id
_entity_poly.type
_entity_poly.pdbx_seq_one_letter_code
_entity_poly.pdbx_strand_id
1 'polypeptide(L)'
;MHKMIGEVCHSAGIPSISIPDTLFNEGIFDKDWQNDERLLDFFIPGKIFYGFRYLPEILLNESLRLREKKSVLLIRDPRDALVSQYFSFGGKNVSHKLPSKNQDTFLKEAQATSHLNIDQYVLQAAEIYLDKLNKYKENLNFENVKLFKYEEIYFDKRKFLDNIFAHFGIPVESRLLDEVAEKNDVRPEVEDVAKHIRKGSPGDHVDKLMPETISKLNTIFAKICAWYGYDLST
;
A
#
# COMPACT_ATOMS: atom_id res chain seq x y z
N MET A 1 0.06 6.44 3.27
CA MET A 1 -0.48 6.34 4.65
C MET A 1 0.56 5.85 5.65
N HIS A 2 1.53 5.03 5.24
CA HIS A 2 2.63 4.60 6.11
C HIS A 2 3.52 5.75 6.63
N LYS A 3 3.58 6.88 5.91
CA LYS A 3 4.23 8.12 6.38
C LYS A 3 3.78 8.53 7.79
N MET A 4 2.49 8.42 8.10
CA MET A 4 1.96 8.78 9.43
C MET A 4 2.53 7.88 10.53
N ILE A 5 2.72 6.59 10.23
CA ILE A 5 3.36 5.64 11.17
C ILE A 5 4.79 6.09 11.46
N GLY A 6 5.56 6.45 10.41
CA GLY A 6 6.91 6.97 10.56
C GLY A 6 6.97 8.28 11.37
N GLU A 7 6.05 9.21 11.13
CA GLU A 7 5.96 10.47 11.89
C GLU A 7 5.67 10.22 13.37
N VAL A 8 4.68 9.38 13.70
CA VAL A 8 4.39 9.03 15.11
C VAL A 8 5.60 8.34 15.75
N CYS A 9 6.17 7.33 15.09
CA CYS A 9 7.30 6.60 15.66
C CYS A 9 8.50 7.51 15.92
N HIS A 10 8.80 8.42 14.99
CA HIS A 10 9.88 9.39 15.16
C HIS A 10 9.61 10.31 16.35
N SER A 11 8.43 10.93 16.42
CA SER A 11 8.07 11.87 17.49
C SER A 11 7.96 11.21 18.86
N ALA A 12 7.53 9.95 18.93
CA ALA A 12 7.41 9.19 20.18
C ALA A 12 8.70 8.44 20.58
N GLY A 13 9.78 8.53 19.79
CA GLY A 13 11.03 7.79 20.04
C GLY A 13 10.89 6.27 19.90
N ILE A 14 9.91 5.78 19.14
CA ILE A 14 9.69 4.35 18.88
C ILE A 14 10.66 3.89 17.79
N PRO A 15 11.53 2.90 18.06
CA PRO A 15 12.43 2.35 17.04
C PRO A 15 11.65 1.83 15.83
N SER A 16 11.91 2.39 14.67
CA SER A 16 11.22 2.01 13.44
C SER A 16 12.10 2.19 12.21
N ILE A 17 11.82 1.43 11.15
CA ILE A 17 12.55 1.50 9.89
C ILE A 17 11.60 1.21 8.72
N SER A 18 11.73 2.00 7.66
CA SER A 18 11.15 1.64 6.37
C SER A 18 12.26 1.20 5.42
N ILE A 19 12.47 -0.12 5.34
CA ILE A 19 13.39 -0.73 4.37
C ILE A 19 12.98 -0.35 2.94
N PRO A 20 11.70 -0.47 2.52
CA PRO A 20 11.28 -0.11 1.17
C PRO A 20 11.56 1.36 0.81
N ASP A 21 11.22 2.31 1.67
CA ASP A 21 11.47 3.73 1.38
C ASP A 21 12.97 4.04 1.33
N THR A 22 13.76 3.41 2.20
CA THR A 22 15.23 3.58 2.23
C THR A 22 15.84 3.10 0.92
N LEU A 23 15.53 1.88 0.48
CA LEU A 23 16.06 1.28 -0.75
C LEU A 23 15.54 2.00 -2.00
N PHE A 24 14.26 2.37 -2.02
CA PHE A 24 13.67 3.13 -3.12
C PHE A 24 14.37 4.48 -3.31
N ASN A 25 14.67 5.21 -2.23
CA ASN A 25 15.41 6.47 -2.33
C ASN A 25 16.85 6.25 -2.84
N GLU A 26 17.45 5.11 -2.57
CA GLU A 26 18.75 4.71 -3.13
C GLU A 26 18.68 4.19 -4.58
N GLY A 27 17.47 4.17 -5.18
CA GLY A 27 17.27 3.73 -6.56
C GLY A 27 17.32 2.21 -6.73
N ILE A 28 17.09 1.45 -5.65
CA ILE A 28 16.96 -0.01 -5.62
C ILE A 28 15.47 -0.34 -5.55
N PHE A 29 14.93 -1.00 -6.57
CA PHE A 29 13.49 -1.27 -6.66
C PHE A 29 13.12 -2.60 -6.00
N ASP A 30 11.84 -2.75 -5.67
CA ASP A 30 11.37 -3.92 -4.90
C ASP A 30 11.72 -5.26 -5.55
N LYS A 31 11.72 -5.34 -6.89
CA LYS A 31 12.15 -6.53 -7.64
C LYS A 31 13.61 -6.92 -7.38
N ASP A 32 14.47 -5.96 -7.05
CA ASP A 32 15.91 -6.13 -6.93
C ASP A 32 16.31 -6.58 -5.51
N TRP A 33 15.48 -6.29 -4.50
CA TRP A 33 15.79 -6.59 -3.09
C TRP A 33 14.85 -7.57 -2.41
N GLN A 34 13.67 -7.86 -2.96
CA GLN A 34 12.64 -8.69 -2.30
C GLN A 34 13.09 -10.10 -1.89
N ASN A 35 14.19 -10.62 -2.43
CA ASN A 35 14.78 -11.93 -2.12
C ASN A 35 16.17 -11.83 -1.47
N ASP A 36 16.64 -10.63 -1.14
CA ASP A 36 18.01 -10.42 -0.69
C ASP A 36 18.18 -10.82 0.79
N GLU A 37 18.79 -11.99 1.01
CA GLU A 37 19.01 -12.54 2.35
C GLU A 37 19.92 -11.68 3.23
N ARG A 38 20.72 -10.78 2.66
CA ARG A 38 21.50 -9.80 3.44
C ARG A 38 20.61 -8.86 4.25
N LEU A 39 19.33 -8.74 3.90
CA LEU A 39 18.37 -7.94 4.65
C LEU A 39 17.87 -8.63 5.93
N LEU A 40 18.07 -9.95 6.10
CA LEU A 40 17.63 -10.68 7.30
C LEU A 40 18.20 -10.08 8.58
N ASP A 41 19.47 -9.66 8.54
CA ASP A 41 20.18 -9.06 9.68
C ASP A 41 19.57 -7.73 10.15
N PHE A 42 18.74 -7.08 9.31
CA PHE A 42 18.07 -5.83 9.67
C PHE A 42 16.75 -6.05 10.41
N PHE A 43 16.14 -7.24 10.29
CA PHE A 43 14.86 -7.59 10.92
C PHE A 43 15.02 -7.99 12.38
N ILE A 44 15.55 -7.07 13.19
CA ILE A 44 15.77 -7.30 14.62
C ILE A 44 14.54 -7.01 15.50
N PRO A 45 14.35 -7.75 16.60
CA PRO A 45 13.28 -7.50 17.57
C PRO A 45 13.30 -6.07 18.16
N GLY A 46 12.13 -5.58 18.57
CA GLY A 46 11.99 -4.26 19.20
C GLY A 46 11.87 -3.09 18.24
N LYS A 47 11.76 -3.35 16.92
CA LYS A 47 11.54 -2.33 15.89
C LYS A 47 10.23 -2.55 15.14
N ILE A 48 9.60 -1.45 14.71
CA ILE A 48 8.51 -1.48 13.73
C ILE A 48 9.09 -1.38 12.32
N PHE A 49 8.78 -2.36 11.48
CA PHE A 49 9.09 -2.35 10.05
C PHE A 49 7.84 -1.94 9.27
N TYR A 50 7.96 -0.96 8.37
CA TYR A 50 6.80 -0.40 7.67
C TYR A 50 7.10 0.08 6.24
N GLY A 51 6.05 0.39 5.48
CA GLY A 51 6.16 0.94 4.12
C GLY A 51 6.21 -0.11 3.01
N PHE A 52 6.00 -1.39 3.32
CA PHE A 52 5.92 -2.45 2.32
C PHE A 52 4.71 -2.26 1.39
N ARG A 53 4.95 -2.21 0.08
CA ARG A 53 3.90 -2.05 -0.95
C ARG A 53 3.25 -3.37 -1.36
N TYR A 54 3.94 -4.48 -1.13
CA TYR A 54 3.47 -5.85 -1.26
C TYR A 54 4.19 -6.73 -0.22
N LEU A 55 3.90 -8.03 -0.14
CA LEU A 55 4.63 -8.96 0.73
C LEU A 55 5.92 -9.44 0.03
N PRO A 56 7.10 -8.87 0.32
CA PRO A 56 8.35 -9.35 -0.27
C PRO A 56 8.66 -10.77 0.21
N GLU A 57 9.29 -11.57 -0.65
CA GLU A 57 9.63 -12.97 -0.35
C GLU A 57 10.55 -13.11 0.86
N ILE A 58 11.42 -12.14 1.10
CA ILE A 58 12.34 -12.18 2.24
C ILE A 58 11.60 -12.25 3.58
N LEU A 59 10.40 -11.67 3.68
CA LEU A 59 9.58 -11.76 4.89
C LEU A 59 8.99 -13.15 5.11
N LEU A 60 9.00 -14.02 4.09
CA LEU A 60 8.59 -15.43 4.20
C LEU A 60 9.73 -16.34 4.64
N ASN A 61 10.94 -15.81 4.84
CA ASN A 61 12.04 -16.60 5.37
C ASN A 61 11.69 -17.12 6.77
N GLU A 62 11.84 -18.43 6.97
CA GLU A 62 11.48 -19.12 8.22
C GLU A 62 12.16 -18.54 9.46
N SER A 63 13.36 -17.96 9.32
CA SER A 63 14.06 -17.31 10.44
C SER A 63 13.30 -16.12 11.03
N LEU A 64 12.45 -15.44 10.23
CA LEU A 64 11.67 -14.29 10.66
C LEU A 64 10.37 -14.69 11.36
N ARG A 65 9.87 -15.91 11.11
CA ARG A 65 8.63 -16.48 11.69
C ARG A 65 7.46 -15.48 11.58
N LEU A 66 7.25 -14.89 10.41
CA LEU A 66 6.30 -13.78 10.19
C LEU A 66 4.90 -14.07 10.74
N ARG A 67 4.41 -15.30 10.58
CA ARG A 67 3.08 -15.73 11.06
C ARG A 67 2.89 -15.60 12.58
N GLU A 68 3.96 -15.53 13.34
CA GLU A 68 3.93 -15.37 14.80
C GLU A 68 4.08 -13.91 15.23
N LYS A 69 4.32 -13.00 14.29
CA LYS A 69 4.53 -11.58 14.56
C LYS A 69 3.21 -10.83 14.41
N LYS A 70 2.95 -9.91 15.34
CA LYS A 70 1.91 -8.89 15.15
C LYS A 70 2.23 -8.11 13.89
N SER A 71 1.25 -7.99 13.01
CA SER A 71 1.38 -7.30 11.72
C SER A 71 0.17 -6.41 11.48
N VAL A 72 0.35 -5.42 10.59
CA VAL A 72 -0.74 -4.59 10.10
C VAL A 72 -0.80 -4.75 8.59
N LEU A 73 -1.98 -5.09 8.07
CA LEU A 73 -2.23 -5.19 6.64
C LEU A 73 -3.24 -4.12 6.23
N LEU A 74 -2.87 -3.34 5.23
CA LEU A 74 -3.76 -2.39 4.57
C LEU A 74 -4.13 -2.95 3.20
N ILE A 75 -5.41 -3.14 2.97
CA ILE A 75 -5.97 -3.45 1.66
C ILE A 75 -6.81 -2.27 1.14
N ARG A 76 -7.06 -2.25 -0.16
CA ARG A 76 -7.95 -1.29 -0.82
C ARG A 76 -8.83 -2.08 -1.79
N ASP A 77 -10.00 -1.56 -2.15
CA ASP A 77 -10.76 -2.11 -3.27
C ASP A 77 -9.80 -2.26 -4.49
N PRO A 78 -9.61 -3.48 -5.02
CA PRO A 78 -8.65 -3.71 -6.09
C PRO A 78 -8.95 -2.89 -7.34
N ARG A 79 -10.21 -2.56 -7.62
CA ARG A 79 -10.61 -1.72 -8.76
C ARG A 79 -10.05 -0.31 -8.60
N ASP A 80 -10.24 0.29 -7.43
CA ASP A 80 -9.70 1.60 -7.10
C ASP A 80 -8.17 1.59 -6.98
N ALA A 81 -7.59 0.51 -6.46
CA ALA A 81 -6.14 0.35 -6.37
C ALA A 81 -5.48 0.35 -7.75
N LEU A 82 -6.06 -0.37 -8.71
CA LEU A 82 -5.57 -0.44 -10.09
C LEU A 82 -5.72 0.90 -10.83
N VAL A 83 -6.85 1.60 -10.64
CA VAL A 83 -7.03 2.97 -11.16
C VAL A 83 -5.98 3.90 -10.57
N SER A 84 -5.75 3.84 -9.26
CA SER A 84 -4.71 4.63 -8.59
C SER A 84 -3.31 4.29 -9.11
N GLN A 85 -3.04 3.02 -9.39
CA GLN A 85 -1.78 2.54 -9.92
C GLN A 85 -1.54 3.06 -11.34
N TYR A 86 -2.57 3.07 -12.20
CA TYR A 86 -2.49 3.62 -13.56
C TYR A 86 -1.99 5.07 -13.56
N PHE A 87 -2.60 5.94 -12.75
CA PHE A 87 -2.17 7.35 -12.67
C PHE A 87 -0.84 7.55 -11.94
N SER A 88 -0.41 6.58 -11.13
CA SER A 88 0.86 6.69 -10.38
C SER A 88 2.06 6.28 -11.23
N PHE A 89 1.96 5.11 -11.86
CA PHE A 89 3.08 4.42 -12.50
C PHE A 89 2.89 4.17 -13.99
N GLY A 90 1.66 4.29 -14.49
CA GLY A 90 1.33 3.99 -15.88
C GLY A 90 0.84 5.23 -16.64
N GLY A 91 0.17 4.96 -17.76
CA GLY A 91 -0.43 5.98 -18.60
C GLY A 91 0.59 6.99 -19.15
N LYS A 92 0.08 8.16 -19.58
CA LYS A 92 0.92 9.22 -20.15
C LYS A 92 1.55 10.14 -19.09
N ASN A 93 0.98 10.19 -17.89
CA ASN A 93 1.38 11.12 -16.84
C ASN A 93 1.77 10.33 -15.58
N VAL A 94 3.06 10.31 -15.25
CA VAL A 94 3.59 9.68 -14.04
C VAL A 94 3.50 10.68 -12.88
N SER A 95 2.64 10.40 -11.90
CA SER A 95 2.46 11.25 -10.70
C SER A 95 3.15 10.71 -9.44
N HIS A 96 3.74 9.50 -9.51
CA HIS A 96 4.45 8.92 -8.39
C HIS A 96 5.73 9.72 -8.05
N LYS A 97 6.05 9.81 -6.75
CA LYS A 97 7.31 10.41 -6.30
C LYS A 97 8.49 9.65 -6.92
N LEU A 98 9.38 10.38 -7.56
CA LEU A 98 10.60 9.80 -8.14
C LEU A 98 11.58 9.39 -7.05
N PRO A 99 12.36 8.32 -7.26
CA PRO A 99 13.46 7.97 -6.37
C PRO A 99 14.53 9.08 -6.36
N SER A 100 15.36 9.16 -5.32
CA SER A 100 16.45 10.15 -5.29
C SER A 100 17.56 9.81 -6.28
N LYS A 101 17.76 8.52 -6.56
CA LYS A 101 18.71 7.99 -7.55
C LYS A 101 17.99 7.16 -8.63
N ASN A 102 18.60 6.97 -9.79
CA ASN A 102 18.06 6.14 -10.88
C ASN A 102 16.66 6.56 -11.40
N GLN A 103 16.37 7.87 -11.43
CA GLN A 103 15.08 8.40 -11.90
C GLN A 103 14.77 8.00 -13.35
N ASP A 104 15.76 8.02 -14.24
CA ASP A 104 15.59 7.65 -15.64
C ASP A 104 15.14 6.20 -15.82
N THR A 105 15.67 5.29 -15.00
CA THR A 105 15.26 3.87 -15.01
C THR A 105 13.80 3.75 -14.59
N PHE A 106 13.39 4.45 -13.52
CA PHE A 106 12.01 4.46 -13.06
C PHE A 106 11.05 5.00 -14.15
N LEU A 107 11.42 6.10 -14.80
CA LEU A 107 10.62 6.70 -15.86
C LEU A 107 10.51 5.78 -17.10
N LYS A 108 11.59 5.07 -17.47
CA LYS A 108 11.55 4.09 -18.56
C LYS A 108 10.61 2.92 -18.25
N GLU A 109 10.63 2.40 -17.03
CA GLU A 109 9.71 1.34 -16.61
C GLU A 109 8.26 1.81 -16.64
N ALA A 110 7.98 3.04 -16.16
CA ALA A 110 6.65 3.63 -16.24
C ALA A 110 6.18 3.81 -17.69
N GLN A 111 7.07 4.28 -18.58
CA GLN A 111 6.79 4.48 -20.00
C GLN A 111 6.44 3.20 -20.74
N ALA A 112 6.86 2.02 -20.28
CA ALA A 112 6.54 0.74 -20.92
C ALA A 112 5.02 0.50 -21.05
N THR A 113 4.22 1.09 -20.16
CA THR A 113 2.75 0.98 -20.17
C THR A 113 2.03 2.24 -20.67
N SER A 114 2.77 3.24 -21.15
CA SER A 114 2.22 4.55 -21.53
C SER A 114 1.31 4.53 -22.77
N HIS A 115 1.42 3.46 -23.58
CA HIS A 115 0.58 3.23 -24.74
C HIS A 115 -0.80 2.65 -24.39
N LEU A 116 -0.99 2.15 -23.17
CA LEU A 116 -2.25 1.58 -22.70
C LEU A 116 -3.20 2.68 -22.25
N ASN A 117 -4.48 2.55 -22.61
CA ASN A 117 -5.53 3.28 -21.92
C ASN A 117 -5.81 2.64 -20.54
N ILE A 118 -6.62 3.31 -19.72
CA ILE A 118 -6.87 2.87 -18.35
C ILE A 118 -7.51 1.48 -18.28
N ASP A 119 -8.51 1.18 -19.11
CA ASP A 119 -9.18 -0.12 -19.14
C ASP A 119 -8.23 -1.26 -19.51
N GLN A 120 -7.39 -1.05 -20.52
CA GLN A 120 -6.36 -2.02 -20.94
C GLN A 120 -5.34 -2.25 -19.82
N TYR A 121 -4.89 -1.17 -19.17
CA TYR A 121 -3.93 -1.27 -18.09
C TYR A 121 -4.47 -2.06 -16.91
N VAL A 122 -5.67 -1.73 -16.42
CA VAL A 122 -6.22 -2.39 -15.23
C VAL A 122 -6.49 -3.86 -15.47
N LEU A 123 -6.94 -4.24 -16.68
CA LEU A 123 -7.14 -5.65 -17.04
C LEU A 123 -5.81 -6.41 -17.14
N GLN A 124 -4.76 -5.80 -17.70
CA GLN A 124 -3.43 -6.41 -17.76
C GLN A 124 -2.81 -6.60 -16.36
N ALA A 125 -3.05 -5.65 -15.45
CA ALA A 125 -2.50 -5.68 -14.10
C ALA A 125 -3.32 -6.52 -13.10
N ALA A 126 -4.54 -6.93 -13.46
CA ALA A 126 -5.50 -7.54 -12.54
C ALA A 126 -5.00 -8.84 -11.91
N GLU A 127 -4.50 -9.79 -12.71
CA GLU A 127 -4.03 -11.09 -12.22
C GLU A 127 -2.83 -10.95 -11.27
N ILE A 128 -1.87 -10.08 -11.62
CA ILE A 128 -0.71 -9.79 -10.75
C ILE A 128 -1.18 -9.18 -9.42
N TYR A 129 -2.23 -8.36 -9.44
CA TYR A 129 -2.80 -7.79 -8.21
C TYR A 129 -3.55 -8.84 -7.39
N LEU A 130 -4.28 -9.76 -8.05
CA LEU A 130 -4.94 -10.89 -7.42
C LEU A 130 -3.93 -11.79 -6.69
N ASP A 131 -2.81 -12.11 -7.33
CA ASP A 131 -1.73 -12.90 -6.73
C ASP A 131 -1.17 -12.24 -5.46
N LYS A 132 -0.99 -10.92 -5.47
CA LYS A 132 -0.56 -10.18 -4.26
C LYS A 132 -1.56 -10.33 -3.12
N LEU A 133 -2.86 -10.21 -3.40
CA LEU A 133 -3.92 -10.35 -2.40
C LEU A 133 -4.01 -11.78 -1.85
N ASN A 134 -3.87 -12.79 -2.72
CA ASN A 134 -3.84 -14.20 -2.32
C ASN A 134 -2.60 -14.51 -1.48
N LYS A 135 -1.43 -13.97 -1.87
CA LYS A 135 -0.18 -14.16 -1.13
C LYS A 135 -0.29 -13.72 0.32
N TYR A 136 -0.93 -12.59 0.60
CA TYR A 136 -1.21 -12.17 1.98
C TYR A 136 -2.09 -13.16 2.73
N LYS A 137 -3.21 -13.57 2.11
CA LYS A 137 -4.15 -14.55 2.67
C LYS A 137 -3.47 -15.88 3.01
N GLU A 138 -2.58 -16.33 2.14
CA GLU A 138 -1.90 -17.62 2.26
C GLU A 138 -0.74 -17.60 3.25
N ASN A 139 -0.06 -16.47 3.43
CA ASN A 139 1.19 -16.42 4.18
C ASN A 139 1.09 -15.74 5.55
N LEU A 140 0.02 -15.00 5.84
CA LEU A 140 -0.18 -14.36 7.13
C LEU A 140 -1.10 -15.16 8.06
N ASN A 141 -0.88 -15.05 9.36
CA ASN A 141 -1.83 -15.50 10.37
C ASN A 141 -2.75 -14.33 10.77
N PHE A 142 -4.01 -14.37 10.36
CA PHE A 142 -4.95 -13.26 10.58
C PHE A 142 -5.38 -13.09 12.05
N GLU A 143 -5.06 -14.02 12.94
CA GLU A 143 -5.17 -13.81 14.40
C GLU A 143 -4.14 -12.77 14.90
N ASN A 144 -3.00 -12.66 14.22
CA ASN A 144 -1.92 -11.71 14.54
C ASN A 144 -1.93 -10.45 13.65
N VAL A 145 -2.82 -10.38 12.66
CA VAL A 145 -2.90 -9.26 11.72
C VAL A 145 -4.04 -8.34 12.08
N LYS A 146 -3.73 -7.05 12.24
CA LYS A 146 -4.74 -6.00 12.20
C LYS A 146 -4.98 -5.62 10.74
N LEU A 147 -6.12 -6.03 10.20
CA LEU A 147 -6.55 -5.68 8.85
C LEU A 147 -7.25 -4.32 8.84
N PHE A 148 -6.91 -3.48 7.87
CA PHE A 148 -7.62 -2.23 7.57
C PHE A 148 -7.96 -2.14 6.10
N LYS A 149 -9.08 -1.48 5.81
CA LYS A 149 -9.44 -1.05 4.45
C LYS A 149 -9.08 0.41 4.26
N TYR A 150 -8.56 0.76 3.08
CA TYR A 150 -8.19 2.13 2.72
C TYR A 150 -9.35 3.09 2.92
N GLU A 151 -10.55 2.65 2.57
CA GLU A 151 -11.80 3.39 2.59
C GLU A 151 -12.15 3.81 4.01
N GLU A 152 -11.86 2.98 5.02
CA GLU A 152 -12.07 3.30 6.43
C GLU A 152 -11.08 4.36 6.94
N ILE A 153 -9.81 4.23 6.54
CA ILE A 153 -8.74 5.14 6.96
C ILE A 153 -8.89 6.51 6.32
N TYR A 154 -9.40 6.57 5.08
CA TYR A 154 -9.64 7.81 4.38
C TYR A 154 -10.51 8.76 5.22
N PHE A 155 -11.56 8.22 5.85
CA PHE A 155 -12.48 8.98 6.69
C PHE A 155 -11.98 9.23 8.11
N ASP A 156 -11.20 8.31 8.70
CA ASP A 156 -10.75 8.42 10.09
C ASP A 156 -9.29 7.96 10.30
N LYS A 157 -8.37 8.88 9.98
CA LYS A 157 -6.92 8.67 10.15
C LYS A 157 -6.52 8.56 11.62
N ARG A 158 -7.23 9.23 12.53
CA ARG A 158 -6.93 9.22 13.97
C ARG A 158 -7.21 7.85 14.58
N LYS A 159 -8.36 7.26 14.27
CA LYS A 159 -8.71 5.90 14.67
C LYS A 159 -7.81 4.84 14.05
N PHE A 160 -7.35 5.06 12.81
CA PHE A 160 -6.35 4.21 12.19
C PHE A 160 -5.03 4.17 13.00
N LEU A 161 -4.49 5.33 13.34
CA LEU A 161 -3.27 5.41 14.15
C LEU A 161 -3.46 4.77 15.53
N ASP A 162 -4.58 5.08 16.19
CA ASP A 162 -4.94 4.48 17.49
C ASP A 162 -4.85 2.96 17.47
N ASN A 163 -5.54 2.35 16.50
CA ASN A 163 -5.67 0.91 16.38
C ASN A 163 -4.34 0.24 16.04
N ILE A 164 -3.45 0.90 15.30
CA ILE A 164 -2.11 0.37 15.02
C ILE A 164 -1.31 0.26 16.33
N PHE A 165 -1.18 1.35 17.07
CA PHE A 165 -0.32 1.35 18.26
C PHE A 165 -0.93 0.51 19.39
N ALA A 166 -2.26 0.50 19.52
CA ALA A 166 -2.97 -0.40 20.41
C ALA A 166 -2.75 -1.88 20.03
N HIS A 167 -2.78 -2.23 18.73
CA HIS A 167 -2.49 -3.60 18.26
C HIS A 167 -1.10 -4.06 18.69
N PHE A 168 -0.09 -3.20 18.52
CA PHE A 168 1.27 -3.49 18.98
C PHE A 168 1.45 -3.41 20.51
N GLY A 169 0.49 -2.86 21.24
CA GLY A 169 0.59 -2.63 22.68
C GLY A 169 1.60 -1.53 23.05
N ILE A 170 1.79 -0.56 22.14
CA ILE A 170 2.76 0.52 22.30
C ILE A 170 1.99 1.77 22.77
N PRO A 171 2.26 2.31 23.97
CA PRO A 171 1.61 3.52 24.43
C PRO A 171 2.11 4.72 23.61
N VAL A 172 1.16 5.51 23.10
CA VAL A 172 1.44 6.78 22.41
C VAL A 172 0.51 7.84 22.98
N GLU A 173 1.01 9.05 23.19
CA GLU A 173 0.21 10.18 23.66
C GLU A 173 -0.90 10.49 22.64
N SER A 174 -2.15 10.59 23.10
CA SER A 174 -3.29 10.88 22.20
C SER A 174 -3.07 12.14 21.39
N ARG A 175 -2.54 13.21 22.02
CA ARG A 175 -2.27 14.49 21.37
C ARG A 175 -1.36 14.36 20.16
N LEU A 176 -0.34 13.49 20.24
CA LEU A 176 0.54 13.22 19.10
C LEU A 176 -0.20 12.50 17.96
N LEU A 177 -1.09 11.56 18.30
CA LEU A 177 -1.90 10.87 17.30
C LEU A 177 -2.87 11.83 16.61
N ASP A 178 -3.46 12.77 17.36
CA ASP A 178 -4.33 13.83 16.85
C ASP A 178 -3.55 14.75 15.89
N GLU A 179 -2.41 15.28 16.33
CA GLU A 179 -1.55 16.17 15.53
C GLU A 179 -1.11 15.52 14.20
N VAL A 180 -0.66 14.26 14.24
CA VAL A 180 -0.22 13.57 13.02
C VAL A 180 -1.40 13.26 12.11
N ALA A 181 -2.55 12.88 12.65
CA ALA A 181 -3.75 12.62 11.85
C ALA A 181 -4.23 13.89 11.13
N GLU A 182 -4.37 15.00 11.84
CA GLU A 182 -4.81 16.29 11.30
C GLU A 182 -3.85 16.80 10.22
N LYS A 183 -2.53 16.78 10.49
CA LYS A 183 -1.49 17.20 9.55
C LYS A 183 -1.54 16.43 8.22
N ASN A 184 -1.95 15.16 8.26
CA ASN A 184 -1.99 14.29 7.09
C ASN A 184 -3.41 14.11 6.51
N ASP A 185 -4.42 14.80 7.04
CA ASP A 185 -5.78 14.79 6.47
C ASP A 185 -5.91 15.72 5.25
N VAL A 186 -5.09 15.46 4.23
CA VAL A 186 -5.10 16.21 2.97
C VAL A 186 -6.16 15.63 2.05
N ARG A 187 -7.22 16.40 1.77
CA ARG A 187 -8.31 16.04 0.85
C ARG A 187 -8.38 17.08 -0.27
N PRO A 188 -7.98 16.74 -1.51
CA PRO A 188 -8.08 17.67 -2.63
C PRO A 188 -9.54 18.01 -2.93
N GLU A 189 -9.88 19.30 -3.03
CA GLU A 189 -11.22 19.76 -3.47
C GLU A 189 -11.43 19.57 -4.98
N VAL A 190 -10.33 19.59 -5.75
CA VAL A 190 -10.32 19.44 -7.22
C VAL A 190 -9.30 18.38 -7.61
N GLU A 191 -9.71 17.49 -8.53
CA GLU A 191 -8.87 16.42 -9.04
C GLU A 191 -7.65 16.97 -9.82
N ASP A 192 -6.45 16.55 -9.45
CA ASP A 192 -5.21 16.88 -10.17
C ASP A 192 -4.43 15.61 -10.51
N VAL A 193 -4.42 15.25 -11.79
CA VAL A 193 -3.77 14.04 -12.30
C VAL A 193 -2.26 14.02 -12.15
N ALA A 194 -1.62 15.18 -11.94
CA ALA A 194 -0.18 15.28 -11.75
C ALA A 194 0.24 15.08 -10.28
N LYS A 195 -0.70 15.07 -9.34
CA LYS A 195 -0.43 14.92 -7.90
C LYS A 195 -0.53 13.47 -7.44
N HIS A 196 0.38 13.11 -6.52
CA HIS A 196 0.34 11.81 -5.85
C HIS A 196 -0.99 11.56 -5.09
N ILE A 197 -1.58 12.61 -4.50
CA ILE A 197 -2.94 12.57 -3.95
C ILE A 197 -3.83 13.35 -4.94
N ARG A 198 -4.41 12.60 -5.90
CA ARG A 198 -5.22 13.15 -7.00
C ARG A 198 -6.65 13.52 -6.59
N LYS A 199 -7.39 12.53 -6.08
CA LYS A 199 -8.78 12.65 -5.57
C LYS A 199 -8.87 12.04 -4.17
N GLY A 200 -8.24 10.88 -4.00
CA GLY A 200 -8.11 10.18 -2.71
C GLY A 200 -9.41 9.52 -2.22
N SER A 201 -10.58 9.92 -2.73
CA SER A 201 -11.86 9.32 -2.34
C SER A 201 -12.02 7.89 -2.88
N PRO A 202 -12.63 6.98 -2.10
CA PRO A 202 -13.10 5.68 -2.59
C PRO A 202 -14.12 5.79 -3.74
N GLY A 203 -14.22 4.74 -4.54
CA GLY A 203 -15.20 4.59 -5.63
C GLY A 203 -14.80 5.19 -6.97
N ASP A 204 -13.55 5.65 -7.13
CA ASP A 204 -13.10 6.31 -8.36
C ASP A 204 -13.12 5.40 -9.60
N HIS A 205 -13.11 4.08 -9.42
CA HIS A 205 -13.25 3.14 -10.53
C HIS A 205 -14.57 3.28 -11.30
N VAL A 206 -15.67 3.67 -10.63
CA VAL A 206 -16.98 3.84 -11.28
C VAL A 206 -16.96 5.00 -12.28
N ASP A 207 -16.23 6.07 -11.96
CA ASP A 207 -16.13 7.27 -12.81
C ASP A 207 -15.12 7.09 -13.96
N LYS A 208 -14.18 6.15 -13.83
CA LYS A 208 -12.99 6.07 -14.71
C LYS A 208 -12.94 4.85 -15.62
N LEU A 209 -13.66 3.78 -15.29
CA LEU A 209 -13.62 2.53 -16.04
C LEU A 209 -14.93 2.30 -16.80
N MET A 210 -14.83 1.61 -17.93
CA MET A 210 -16.00 1.15 -18.65
C MET A 210 -16.77 0.09 -17.84
N PRO A 211 -18.10 0.04 -17.92
CA PRO A 211 -18.91 -0.97 -17.22
C PRO A 211 -18.46 -2.42 -17.51
N GLU A 212 -18.06 -2.72 -18.76
CA GLU A 212 -17.56 -4.04 -19.13
C GLU A 212 -16.22 -4.37 -18.45
N THR A 213 -15.36 -3.37 -18.26
CA THR A 213 -14.11 -3.52 -17.51
C THR A 213 -14.40 -3.80 -16.04
N ILE A 214 -15.30 -3.04 -15.42
CA ILE A 214 -15.71 -3.25 -14.03
C ILE A 214 -16.27 -4.67 -13.85
N SER A 215 -17.14 -5.13 -14.75
CA SER A 215 -17.70 -6.49 -14.71
C SER A 215 -16.63 -7.59 -14.76
N LYS A 216 -15.60 -7.42 -15.60
CA LYS A 216 -14.45 -8.35 -15.66
C LYS A 216 -13.65 -8.32 -14.35
N LEU A 217 -13.34 -7.14 -13.83
CA LEU A 217 -12.61 -7.01 -12.56
C LEU A 217 -13.41 -7.60 -11.39
N ASN A 218 -14.73 -7.38 -11.34
CA ASN A 218 -15.61 -8.00 -10.35
C ASN A 218 -15.52 -9.53 -10.41
N THR A 219 -15.46 -10.10 -11.61
CA THR A 219 -15.31 -11.55 -11.80
C THR A 219 -13.96 -12.06 -11.29
N ILE A 220 -12.87 -11.39 -11.65
CA ILE A 220 -11.49 -11.75 -11.25
C ILE A 220 -11.35 -11.69 -9.72
N PHE A 221 -11.85 -10.61 -9.10
CA PHE A 221 -11.63 -10.35 -7.68
C PHE A 221 -12.72 -10.89 -6.75
N ALA A 222 -13.84 -11.40 -7.27
CA ALA A 222 -15.01 -11.80 -6.47
C ALA A 222 -14.65 -12.60 -5.21
N LYS A 223 -13.91 -13.70 -5.39
CA LYS A 223 -13.58 -14.61 -4.28
C LYS A 223 -12.68 -13.97 -3.24
N ILE A 224 -11.64 -13.26 -3.67
CA ILE A 224 -10.66 -12.67 -2.74
C ILE A 224 -11.25 -11.44 -2.04
N CYS A 225 -12.05 -10.64 -2.73
CA CYS A 225 -12.75 -9.50 -2.16
C CYS A 225 -13.75 -9.92 -1.10
N ALA A 226 -14.57 -10.94 -1.38
CA ALA A 226 -15.50 -11.49 -0.40
C ALA A 226 -14.76 -11.98 0.87
N TRP A 227 -13.60 -12.62 0.70
CA TRP A 227 -12.77 -13.06 1.83
C TRP A 227 -12.27 -11.89 2.70
N TYR A 228 -11.88 -10.78 2.06
CA TYR A 228 -11.50 -9.53 2.72
C TYR A 228 -12.70 -8.67 3.16
N GLY A 229 -13.94 -9.17 2.98
CA GLY A 229 -15.18 -8.50 3.37
C GLY A 229 -15.57 -7.32 2.49
N TYR A 230 -15.13 -7.28 1.22
CA TYR A 230 -15.68 -6.36 0.22
C TYR A 230 -16.90 -6.98 -0.46
N ASP A 231 -17.90 -6.14 -0.71
CA ASP A 231 -19.03 -6.46 -1.56
C ASP A 231 -18.83 -5.78 -2.92
N LEU A 232 -18.68 -6.58 -3.98
CA LEU A 232 -18.53 -6.10 -5.36
C LEU A 232 -19.84 -6.15 -6.16
N SER A 233 -20.96 -6.51 -5.52
CA SER A 233 -22.27 -6.62 -6.18
C SER A 233 -22.91 -5.26 -6.51
N THR A 234 -22.35 -4.18 -5.96
CA THR A 234 -22.60 -2.79 -6.33
C THR A 234 -21.51 -2.25 -7.24
#